data_AF-A0AAP5YYG8-F1
#
_entry.id   AF-A0AAP5YYG8-F1
#
_cell.length_a   1.000
_cell.length_b   1.000
_cell.length_c   1.000
_cell.angle_alpha   90.00
_cell.angle_beta   90.00
_cell.angle_gamma   90.00
#
_symmetry.space_group_name_H-M   'P 1'
#
loop_
_entity.id
_entity.type
_entity.pdbx_description
1 polymer ?
#
loop_
_entity_poly.entity_id
_entity_poly.type
_entity_poly.pdbx_seq_one_letter_code
_entity_poly.pdbx_strand_id
1 'polypeptide(L)'
;MNDPLKPRKHFKVYSQCSRPQKKSLTNLINKGKYHYGKSTLKMQIIQLTPSYEKACDVFEELTIDEYSDLIDLVVGLIYSASRADIDENVKRKKDKLLEELKSNFKRDRKLKKDKLSVHLKTSITVAESENLKAASNSYNYNTTSSYLRDLIRDKVEIRPNQSKNFQAYFSTNKRIAQYLEELLDKEDAITAILKDSDMTEQFTTMISKIKKDNEITRNLVMDNHTAKTAEMIALKHLSASKLKKIYEQKLIQENE
;
A
#
# COMPACT_ATOMS: atom_id res chain seq x y z
N MET A 1 4.81 -13.90 -36.29
CA MET A 1 3.88 -12.94 -35.66
C MET A 1 3.89 -13.20 -34.16
N ASN A 2 4.65 -12.41 -33.39
CA ASN A 2 4.65 -12.51 -31.94
C ASN A 2 3.44 -11.75 -31.40
N ASP A 3 2.63 -12.42 -30.58
CA ASP A 3 1.52 -11.81 -29.85
C ASP A 3 2.06 -10.62 -29.03
N PRO A 4 1.64 -9.36 -29.29
CA PRO A 4 2.16 -8.17 -28.60
C PRO A 4 1.83 -8.13 -27.09
N LEU A 5 1.23 -9.21 -26.55
CA LEU A 5 0.79 -9.36 -25.15
C LEU A 5 1.64 -10.30 -24.28
N LYS A 6 2.78 -10.81 -24.77
CA LYS A 6 3.85 -11.38 -23.92
C LYS A 6 5.14 -10.58 -24.14
N PRO A 7 5.78 -10.04 -23.07
CA PRO A 7 6.12 -10.76 -21.84
C PRO A 7 5.72 -10.02 -20.54
N ARG A 8 4.66 -10.48 -19.86
CA ARG A 8 4.21 -9.93 -18.55
C ARG A 8 5.20 -10.17 -17.40
N LYS A 9 6.14 -11.11 -17.57
CA LYS A 9 7.12 -11.48 -16.53
C LYS A 9 8.01 -10.29 -16.12
N HIS A 10 8.45 -9.45 -17.06
CA HIS A 10 9.51 -8.48 -16.80
C HIS A 10 9.05 -7.16 -16.16
N PHE A 11 7.75 -6.90 -15.98
CA PHE A 11 7.29 -5.72 -15.23
C PHE A 11 7.81 -5.69 -13.79
N LYS A 12 8.21 -6.84 -13.23
CA LYS A 12 8.81 -6.91 -11.88
C LYS A 12 10.10 -6.10 -11.75
N VAL A 13 10.80 -5.80 -12.85
CA VAL A 13 11.96 -4.90 -12.87
C VAL A 13 11.62 -3.54 -12.24
N TYR A 14 10.43 -3.00 -12.48
CA TYR A 14 9.98 -1.71 -11.92
C TYR A 14 9.82 -1.69 -10.39
N SER A 15 9.91 -2.85 -9.71
CA SER A 15 9.99 -2.90 -8.24
C SER A 15 11.26 -2.22 -7.72
N GLN A 16 12.33 -2.19 -8.52
CA GLN A 16 13.62 -1.59 -8.19
C GLN A 16 13.64 -0.06 -8.35
N CYS A 17 12.65 0.55 -9.01
CA CYS A 17 12.54 2.00 -9.12
C CYS A 17 12.54 2.68 -7.74
N SER A 18 13.20 3.82 -7.63
CA SER A 18 13.15 4.69 -6.46
C SER A 18 11.75 5.27 -6.26
N ARG A 19 11.47 5.81 -5.06
CA ARG A 19 10.18 6.47 -4.77
C ARG A 19 9.91 7.66 -5.72
N PRO A 20 10.89 8.54 -6.02
CA PRO A 20 10.72 9.58 -7.03
C PRO A 20 10.41 9.03 -8.43
N GLN A 21 11.14 8.00 -8.88
CA GLN A 21 10.90 7.38 -10.19
C GLN A 21 9.47 6.83 -10.31
N LYS A 22 8.99 6.14 -9.26
CA LYS A 22 7.62 5.59 -9.21
C LYS A 22 6.56 6.69 -9.26
N LYS A 23 6.76 7.80 -8.54
CA LYS A 23 5.84 8.95 -8.56
C LYS A 23 5.79 9.56 -9.97
N SER A 24 6.95 9.78 -10.58
CA SER A 24 7.04 10.33 -11.94
C SER A 24 6.42 9.41 -13.00
N LEU A 25 6.67 8.09 -12.93
CA LEU A 25 6.05 7.13 -13.86
C LEU A 25 4.53 7.08 -13.68
N THR A 26 4.04 7.12 -12.44
CA THR A 26 2.59 7.14 -12.16
C THR A 26 1.94 8.40 -12.71
N ASN A 27 2.60 9.56 -12.56
CA ASN A 27 2.13 10.82 -13.13
C ASN A 27 2.10 10.77 -14.66
N LEU A 28 3.10 10.15 -15.30
CA LEU A 28 3.11 9.96 -16.75
C LEU A 28 1.95 9.09 -17.23
N ILE A 29 1.66 8.00 -16.52
CA ILE A 29 0.54 7.11 -16.83
C ILE A 29 -0.81 7.84 -16.67
N ASN A 30 -0.95 8.64 -15.61
CA ASN A 30 -2.22 9.29 -15.27
C ASN A 30 -2.47 10.61 -16.01
N LYS A 31 -1.45 11.23 -16.62
CA LYS A 31 -1.58 12.54 -17.29
C LYS A 31 -2.56 12.54 -18.47
N GLY A 32 -3.00 11.38 -18.95
CA GLY A 32 -4.12 11.24 -19.89
C GLY A 32 -3.82 11.69 -21.31
N LYS A 33 -3.25 12.88 -21.53
CA LYS A 33 -2.78 13.37 -22.83
C LYS A 33 -1.28 13.63 -22.77
N TYR A 34 -0.52 12.94 -23.62
CA TYR A 34 0.90 13.16 -23.76
C TYR A 34 1.15 14.03 -25.00
N HIS A 35 1.58 15.27 -24.78
CA HIS A 35 1.69 16.28 -25.85
C HIS A 35 3.01 16.23 -26.63
N TYR A 36 3.94 15.34 -26.23
CA TYR A 36 5.25 15.19 -26.86
C TYR A 36 5.34 13.91 -27.71
N GLY A 37 6.28 13.87 -28.66
CA GLY A 37 6.47 12.73 -29.55
C GLY A 37 6.84 11.42 -28.83
N LYS A 38 6.61 10.29 -29.49
CA LYS A 38 6.92 8.94 -28.95
C LYS A 38 8.39 8.77 -28.55
N SER A 39 9.31 9.43 -29.26
CA SER A 39 10.75 9.47 -28.96
C SER A 39 11.06 10.20 -27.65
N THR A 40 10.43 11.35 -27.40
CA THR A 40 10.56 12.08 -26.13
C THR A 40 10.04 11.25 -24.95
N LEU A 41 8.90 10.57 -25.15
CA LEU A 41 8.37 9.64 -24.15
C LEU A 41 9.35 8.50 -23.87
N LYS A 42 9.94 7.90 -24.91
CA LYS A 42 10.94 6.83 -24.76
C LYS A 42 12.13 7.28 -23.90
N MET A 43 12.67 8.47 -24.15
CA MET A 43 13.76 9.02 -23.34
C MET A 43 13.37 9.20 -21.87
N GLN A 44 12.18 9.72 -21.59
CA GLN A 44 11.68 9.86 -20.21
C GLN A 44 11.47 8.51 -19.53
N ILE A 45 10.90 7.53 -20.24
CA ILE A 45 10.70 6.19 -19.68
C ILE A 45 12.04 5.51 -19.40
N ILE A 46 13.05 5.64 -20.27
CA ILE A 46 14.41 5.13 -20.01
C ILE A 46 14.97 5.70 -18.69
N GLN A 47 14.89 7.02 -18.49
CA GLN A 47 15.39 7.69 -17.27
C GLN A 47 14.64 7.26 -15.99
N LEU A 48 13.37 6.87 -16.12
CA LEU A 48 12.52 6.47 -15.00
C LEU A 48 12.52 4.96 -14.74
N THR A 49 13.06 4.18 -15.67
CA THR A 49 13.21 2.72 -15.57
C THR A 49 14.56 2.39 -14.91
N PRO A 50 14.69 1.30 -14.12
CA PRO A 50 15.97 0.89 -13.56
C PRO A 50 16.95 0.54 -14.67
N SER A 51 18.26 0.77 -14.46
CA SER A 51 19.29 0.37 -15.43
C SER A 51 19.22 -1.14 -15.72
N TYR A 52 19.72 -1.55 -16.88
CA TYR A 52 19.77 -2.95 -17.28
C TYR A 52 20.44 -3.84 -16.23
N GLU A 53 21.55 -3.40 -15.65
CA GLU A 53 22.23 -4.10 -14.56
C GLU A 53 21.30 -4.37 -13.37
N LYS A 54 20.54 -3.35 -12.93
CA LYS A 54 19.55 -3.48 -11.84
C LYS A 54 18.33 -4.32 -12.23
N ALA A 55 18.04 -4.43 -13.53
CA ALA A 55 17.00 -5.31 -14.03
C ALA A 55 17.43 -6.77 -13.97
N CYS A 56 18.72 -7.05 -14.23
CA CYS A 56 19.31 -8.38 -14.13
C CYS A 56 19.29 -8.92 -12.68
N ASP A 57 19.36 -8.05 -11.66
CA ASP A 57 19.16 -8.44 -10.25
C ASP A 57 17.78 -9.08 -9.97
N VAL A 58 16.80 -8.82 -10.82
CA VAL A 58 15.43 -9.35 -10.70
C VAL A 58 15.23 -10.57 -11.60
N PHE A 59 15.86 -10.56 -12.77
CA PHE A 59 15.82 -11.63 -13.77
C PHE A 59 17.22 -11.84 -14.34
N GLU A 60 17.97 -12.80 -13.80
CA GLU A 60 19.36 -13.06 -14.20
C GLU A 60 19.50 -13.40 -15.69
N GLU A 61 18.47 -14.02 -16.28
CA GLU A 61 18.42 -14.41 -17.70
C GLU A 61 17.89 -13.31 -18.64
N LEU A 62 17.59 -12.11 -18.13
CA LEU A 62 17.04 -11.02 -18.94
C LEU A 62 18.06 -10.57 -19.99
N THR A 63 17.67 -10.58 -21.28
CA THR A 63 18.54 -10.07 -22.34
C THR A 63 18.35 -8.57 -22.57
N ILE A 64 19.34 -7.91 -23.19
CA ILE A 64 19.25 -6.48 -23.55
C ILE A 64 18.06 -6.24 -24.50
N ASP A 65 17.80 -7.15 -25.42
CA ASP A 65 16.67 -7.05 -26.34
C ASP A 65 15.33 -7.15 -25.59
N GLU A 66 15.19 -8.12 -24.68
CA GLU A 66 14.00 -8.25 -23.84
C GLU A 66 13.78 -7.01 -22.94
N TYR A 67 14.86 -6.38 -22.49
CA TYR A 67 14.82 -5.13 -21.73
C TYR A 67 14.40 -3.93 -22.60
N SER A 68 14.88 -3.86 -23.84
CA SER A 68 14.48 -2.84 -24.81
C SER A 68 13.00 -2.97 -25.18
N ASP A 69 12.55 -4.20 -25.43
CA ASP A 69 11.15 -4.55 -25.71
C ASP A 69 10.22 -4.17 -24.55
N LEU A 70 10.68 -4.37 -23.32
CA LEU A 70 9.96 -3.95 -22.11
C LEU A 70 9.74 -2.43 -22.09
N ILE A 71 10.79 -1.66 -22.38
CA ILE A 71 10.72 -0.19 -22.44
C ILE A 71 9.76 0.23 -23.55
N ASP A 72 9.88 -0.36 -24.74
CA ASP A 72 9.03 -0.02 -25.88
C ASP A 72 7.55 -0.40 -25.65
N LEU A 73 7.30 -1.48 -24.92
CA LEU A 73 5.96 -1.84 -24.46
C LEU A 73 5.38 -0.76 -23.54
N VAL A 74 6.13 -0.31 -22.52
CA VAL A 74 5.66 0.73 -21.59
C VAL A 74 5.41 2.06 -22.29
N VAL A 75 6.31 2.46 -23.20
CA VAL A 75 6.15 3.62 -24.06
C VAL A 75 4.89 3.48 -24.91
N GLY A 76 4.66 2.31 -25.52
CA GLY A 76 3.48 2.02 -26.33
C GLY A 76 2.18 2.10 -25.52
N LEU A 77 2.16 1.57 -24.30
CA LEU A 77 1.00 1.62 -23.40
C LEU A 77 0.64 3.06 -23.04
N ILE A 78 1.61 3.86 -22.59
CA ILE A 78 1.39 5.25 -22.16
C ILE A 78 1.05 6.13 -23.37
N TYR A 79 1.80 6.02 -24.46
CA TYR A 79 1.56 6.82 -25.67
C TYR A 79 0.17 6.55 -26.25
N SER A 80 -0.23 5.29 -26.32
CA SER A 80 -1.53 4.96 -26.89
C SER A 80 -2.69 5.30 -25.95
N ALA A 81 -2.53 5.19 -24.62
CA ALA A 81 -3.55 5.66 -23.67
C ALA A 81 -3.90 7.16 -23.85
N SER A 82 -3.04 7.93 -24.52
CA SER A 82 -3.26 9.34 -24.82
C SER A 82 -4.04 9.66 -26.09
N ARG A 83 -4.42 8.66 -26.89
CA ARG A 83 -5.20 8.85 -28.13
C ARG A 83 -6.70 8.78 -27.84
N ALA A 84 -7.45 9.75 -28.36
CA ALA A 84 -8.91 9.85 -28.20
C ALA A 84 -9.67 8.74 -28.96
N ASP A 85 -9.11 8.23 -30.07
CA ASP A 85 -9.82 7.37 -31.03
C ASP A 85 -9.48 5.88 -30.89
N ILE A 86 -9.33 5.38 -29.66
CA ILE A 86 -9.03 3.96 -29.42
C ILE A 86 -10.30 3.18 -29.10
N ASP A 87 -10.46 2.04 -29.77
CA ASP A 87 -11.47 1.03 -29.48
C ASP A 87 -11.56 0.71 -27.97
N GLU A 88 -12.78 0.66 -27.43
CA GLU A 88 -13.00 0.54 -26.00
C GLU A 88 -12.45 -0.77 -25.42
N ASN A 89 -12.48 -1.88 -26.17
CA ASN A 89 -11.91 -3.15 -25.73
C ASN A 89 -10.37 -3.09 -25.69
N VAL A 90 -9.77 -2.43 -26.68
CA VAL A 90 -8.33 -2.15 -26.71
C VAL A 90 -7.93 -1.26 -25.53
N LYS A 91 -8.73 -0.23 -25.21
CA LYS A 91 -8.52 0.65 -24.06
C LYS A 91 -8.55 -0.13 -22.74
N ARG A 92 -9.59 -0.94 -22.50
CA ARG A 92 -9.70 -1.78 -21.28
C ARG A 92 -8.52 -2.75 -21.10
N LYS A 93 -8.05 -3.38 -22.18
CA LYS A 93 -6.87 -4.27 -22.14
C LYS A 93 -5.61 -3.52 -21.73
N LYS A 94 -5.43 -2.29 -22.23
CA LYS A 94 -4.27 -1.44 -21.91
C LYS A 94 -4.32 -0.90 -20.49
N ASP A 95 -5.48 -0.42 -20.03
CA ASP A 95 -5.67 0.04 -18.65
C ASP A 95 -5.33 -1.08 -17.67
N LYS A 96 -5.74 -2.32 -17.97
CA LYS A 96 -5.37 -3.49 -17.17
C LYS A 96 -3.86 -3.72 -17.10
N LEU A 97 -3.13 -3.55 -18.21
CA LEU A 97 -1.67 -3.69 -18.25
C LEU A 97 -0.95 -2.54 -17.53
N LEU A 98 -1.48 -1.32 -17.59
CA LEU A 98 -0.96 -0.18 -16.84
C LEU A 98 -1.16 -0.35 -15.34
N GLU A 99 -2.30 -0.91 -14.92
CA GLU A 99 -2.53 -1.28 -13.51
C GLU A 99 -1.62 -2.45 -13.08
N GLU A 100 -1.37 -3.43 -13.96
CA GLU A 100 -0.40 -4.50 -13.71
C GLU A 100 1.02 -3.95 -13.54
N LEU A 101 1.45 -3.01 -14.39
CA LEU A 101 2.71 -2.28 -14.25
C LEU A 101 2.80 -1.54 -12.91
N LYS A 102 1.78 -0.74 -12.56
CA LYS A 102 1.72 -0.02 -11.27
C LYS A 102 1.78 -0.97 -10.09
N SER A 103 1.12 -2.13 -10.17
CA SER A 103 1.14 -3.13 -9.10
C SER A 103 2.55 -3.64 -8.79
N ASN A 104 3.43 -3.69 -9.81
CA ASN A 104 4.82 -4.12 -9.69
C ASN A 104 5.75 -3.05 -9.09
N PHE A 105 5.30 -1.80 -8.90
CA PHE A 105 6.06 -0.80 -8.15
C PHE A 105 6.20 -1.16 -6.66
N LYS A 106 5.35 -2.06 -6.16
CA LYS A 106 5.45 -2.54 -4.77
C LYS A 106 6.69 -3.43 -4.67
N ARG A 107 7.67 -3.00 -3.87
CA ARG A 107 8.78 -3.88 -3.47
C ARG A 107 8.20 -5.07 -2.72
N ASP A 108 8.70 -6.27 -3.01
CA ASP A 108 8.41 -7.40 -2.15
C ASP A 108 8.96 -7.08 -0.75
N ARG A 109 8.12 -7.19 0.28
CA ARG A 109 8.51 -6.86 1.68
C ARG A 109 9.71 -7.67 2.19
N LYS A 110 10.13 -8.71 1.46
CA LYS A 110 11.32 -9.54 1.68
C LYS A 110 11.84 -10.02 0.33
N LEU A 111 13.16 -9.99 0.13
CA LEU A 111 13.80 -10.52 -1.09
C LEU A 111 13.53 -12.02 -1.18
N LYS A 112 13.43 -12.58 -2.40
CA LYS A 112 13.18 -14.03 -2.59
C LYS A 112 14.20 -14.89 -1.86
N LYS A 113 15.47 -14.47 -1.84
CA LYS A 113 16.57 -15.14 -1.11
C LYS A 113 16.34 -15.24 0.40
N ASP A 114 15.55 -14.35 0.99
CA ASP A 114 15.26 -14.31 2.43
C ASP A 114 13.94 -15.04 2.79
N LYS A 115 13.28 -15.67 1.81
CA LYS A 115 12.02 -16.40 2.02
C LYS A 115 12.31 -17.89 2.10
N LEU A 116 12.36 -18.42 3.32
CA LEU A 116 12.27 -19.86 3.57
C LEU A 116 10.78 -20.26 3.66
N SER A 117 10.31 -21.10 2.75
CA SER A 117 8.96 -21.69 2.84
C SER A 117 9.08 -23.03 3.58
N VAL A 118 8.95 -22.99 4.90
CA VAL A 118 8.92 -24.20 5.73
C VAL A 118 7.48 -24.52 6.09
N HIS A 119 7.02 -25.72 5.72
CA HIS A 119 5.79 -26.29 6.28
C HIS A 119 6.16 -27.01 7.57
N LEU A 120 5.87 -26.38 8.72
CA LEU A 120 6.01 -27.02 10.02
C LEU A 120 4.83 -27.94 10.24
N LYS A 121 5.05 -29.26 10.14
CA LYS A 121 4.03 -30.25 10.47
C LYS A 121 4.05 -30.47 11.98
N THR A 122 2.98 -30.04 12.65
CA THR A 122 2.79 -30.27 14.09
C THR A 122 1.56 -31.13 14.31
N SER A 123 1.70 -32.16 15.15
CA SER A 123 0.56 -32.93 15.65
C SER A 123 0.02 -32.23 16.89
N ILE A 124 -1.20 -31.71 16.81
CA ILE A 124 -1.90 -31.09 17.94
C ILE A 124 -3.28 -31.73 18.08
N THR A 125 -3.78 -31.77 19.31
CA THR A 125 -5.14 -32.20 19.63
C THR A 125 -6.18 -31.18 19.15
N VAL A 126 -7.45 -31.59 19.09
CA VAL A 126 -8.57 -30.70 18.74
C VAL A 126 -8.65 -29.54 19.74
N ALA A 127 -8.53 -29.82 21.03
CA ALA A 127 -8.57 -28.80 22.08
C ALA A 127 -7.43 -27.77 21.95
N GLU A 128 -6.21 -28.22 21.63
CA GLU A 128 -5.08 -27.30 21.38
C GLU A 128 -5.31 -26.43 20.15
N SER A 129 -5.87 -26.99 19.07
CA SER A 129 -6.25 -26.23 17.88
C SER A 129 -7.30 -25.17 18.18
N GLU A 130 -8.32 -25.51 18.98
CA GLU A 130 -9.35 -24.56 19.41
C GLU A 130 -8.78 -23.44 20.29
N ASN A 131 -7.94 -23.80 21.26
CA ASN A 131 -7.24 -22.85 22.12
C ASN A 131 -6.35 -21.90 21.31
N LEU A 132 -5.63 -22.42 20.31
CA LEU A 132 -4.78 -21.61 19.43
C LEU A 132 -5.62 -20.63 18.59
N LYS A 133 -6.78 -21.05 18.07
CA LYS A 133 -7.70 -20.17 17.36
C LYS A 133 -8.27 -19.10 18.29
N ALA A 134 -8.68 -19.48 19.50
CA ALA A 134 -9.20 -18.55 20.50
C ALA A 134 -8.15 -17.50 20.89
N ALA A 135 -6.90 -17.90 21.11
CA ALA A 135 -5.79 -17.01 21.36
C ALA A 135 -5.53 -16.07 20.17
N SER A 136 -5.40 -16.61 18.95
CA SER A 136 -5.25 -15.78 17.74
C SER A 136 -6.36 -14.71 17.63
N ASN A 137 -7.61 -15.09 17.91
CA ASN A 137 -8.75 -14.19 17.85
C ASN A 137 -8.74 -13.14 18.97
N SER A 138 -8.30 -13.48 20.19
CA SER A 138 -8.23 -12.50 21.29
C SER A 138 -7.24 -11.38 21.03
N TYR A 139 -6.19 -11.65 20.25
CA TYR A 139 -5.21 -10.64 19.80
C TYR A 139 -5.57 -10.03 18.43
N ASN A 140 -6.78 -10.28 17.90
CA ASN A 140 -7.30 -9.77 16.62
C ASN A 140 -6.44 -10.12 15.38
N TYR A 141 -5.80 -11.28 15.38
CA TYR A 141 -5.06 -11.77 14.21
C TYR A 141 -5.99 -12.35 13.15
N ASN A 142 -5.81 -11.92 11.89
CA ASN A 142 -6.57 -12.43 10.74
C ASN A 142 -6.37 -13.92 10.45
N THR A 143 -5.19 -14.45 10.80
CA THR A 143 -4.86 -15.85 10.58
C THR A 143 -4.01 -16.36 11.72
N THR A 144 -4.25 -17.61 12.11
CA THR A 144 -3.44 -18.32 13.10
C THR A 144 -1.97 -18.39 12.70
N SER A 145 -1.66 -18.49 11.40
CA SER A 145 -0.28 -18.50 10.91
C SER A 145 0.45 -17.18 11.14
N SER A 146 -0.24 -16.05 11.02
CA SER A 146 0.34 -14.75 11.38
C SER A 146 0.58 -14.64 12.88
N TYR A 147 -0.35 -15.14 13.70
CA TYR A 147 -0.21 -15.17 15.15
C TYR A 147 1.00 -16.01 15.57
N LEU A 148 1.12 -17.23 15.08
CA LEU A 148 2.27 -18.11 15.33
C LEU A 148 3.60 -17.49 14.90
N ARG A 149 3.62 -16.82 13.75
CA ARG A 149 4.84 -16.15 13.26
C ARG A 149 5.31 -15.05 14.19
N ASP A 150 4.39 -14.26 14.72
CA ASP A 150 4.71 -13.18 15.63
C ASP A 150 5.05 -13.72 17.03
N LEU A 151 4.42 -14.83 17.44
CA LEU A 151 4.75 -15.57 18.65
C LEU A 151 6.19 -16.12 18.63
N ILE A 152 6.61 -16.75 17.53
CA ILE A 152 7.99 -17.22 17.35
C ILE A 152 9.01 -16.06 17.35
N ARG A 153 8.58 -14.86 16.99
CA ARG A 153 9.43 -13.66 16.93
C ARG A 153 9.48 -12.87 18.22
N ASP A 154 8.70 -13.27 19.22
CA ASP A 154 8.44 -12.49 20.42
C ASP A 154 7.94 -11.06 20.09
N LYS A 155 7.00 -10.98 19.14
CA LYS A 155 6.40 -9.73 18.63
C LYS A 155 4.88 -9.80 18.54
N VAL A 156 4.25 -10.53 19.46
CA VAL A 156 2.79 -10.59 19.52
C VAL A 156 2.27 -9.25 19.99
N GLU A 157 1.46 -8.62 19.14
CA GLU A 157 0.83 -7.34 19.43
C GLU A 157 -0.69 -7.48 19.27
N ILE A 158 -1.45 -6.78 20.12
CA ILE A 158 -2.89 -6.68 19.94
C ILE A 158 -3.14 -5.85 18.68
N ARG A 159 -3.83 -6.46 17.72
CA ARG A 159 -4.19 -5.77 16.48
C ARG A 159 -5.53 -5.05 16.63
N PRO A 160 -5.83 -4.05 15.79
CA PRO A 160 -7.15 -3.42 15.76
C PRO A 160 -8.23 -4.45 15.42
N ASN A 161 -9.43 -4.27 15.99
CA ASN A 161 -10.57 -5.15 15.74
C ASN A 161 -10.81 -5.30 14.23
N GLN A 162 -11.00 -6.54 13.81
CA GLN A 162 -11.22 -6.88 12.40
C GLN A 162 -12.69 -7.15 12.10
N SER A 163 -13.61 -6.73 12.99
CA SER A 163 -15.04 -6.82 12.72
C SER A 163 -15.39 -6.10 11.40
N LYS A 164 -16.40 -6.61 10.70
CA LYS A 164 -16.86 -6.02 9.43
C LYS A 164 -17.17 -4.53 9.57
N ASN A 165 -17.70 -4.11 10.72
CA ASN A 165 -18.04 -2.72 11.00
C ASN A 165 -16.79 -1.84 11.13
N PHE A 166 -15.74 -2.32 11.82
CA PHE A 166 -14.47 -1.61 11.93
C PHE A 166 -13.75 -1.53 10.58
N GLN A 167 -13.73 -2.62 9.81
CA GLN A 167 -13.17 -2.62 8.45
C GLN A 167 -13.89 -1.63 7.54
N ALA A 168 -15.23 -1.62 7.59
CA ALA A 168 -16.05 -0.65 6.85
C ALA A 168 -15.71 0.79 7.27
N TYR A 169 -15.67 1.08 8.58
CA TYR A 169 -15.31 2.39 9.11
C TYR A 169 -13.95 2.87 8.60
N PHE A 170 -12.88 2.07 8.77
CA PHE A 170 -11.53 2.46 8.34
C PHE A 170 -11.41 2.58 6.81
N SER A 171 -12.15 1.78 6.06
CA SER A 171 -12.19 1.86 4.60
C SER A 171 -12.87 3.15 4.12
N THR A 172 -13.99 3.54 4.74
CA THR A 172 -14.72 4.77 4.45
C THR A 172 -13.89 5.99 4.83
N ASN A 173 -13.30 5.98 6.02
CA ASN A 173 -12.43 7.05 6.52
C ASN A 173 -11.22 7.25 5.59
N LYS A 174 -10.61 6.16 5.11
CA LYS A 174 -9.55 6.22 4.07
C LYS A 174 -10.04 6.85 2.76
N ARG A 175 -11.23 6.48 2.27
CA ARG A 175 -11.80 7.06 1.04
C ARG A 175 -12.08 8.55 1.18
N ILE A 176 -12.60 8.98 2.33
CA ILE A 176 -12.84 10.40 2.65
C ILE A 176 -11.52 11.16 2.61
N ALA A 177 -10.47 10.66 3.28
CA ALA A 177 -9.15 11.30 3.24
C ALA A 177 -8.59 11.44 1.81
N GLN A 178 -8.79 10.42 0.97
CA GLN A 178 -8.39 10.47 -0.45
C GLN A 178 -9.18 11.53 -1.23
N TYR A 179 -10.50 11.62 -1.07
CA TYR A 179 -11.29 12.64 -1.74
C TYR A 179 -10.92 14.07 -1.29
N LEU A 180 -10.64 14.27 -0.01
CA LEU A 180 -10.18 15.57 0.50
C LEU A 180 -8.80 15.94 -0.06
N GLU A 181 -7.90 14.96 -0.20
CA GLU A 181 -6.58 15.16 -0.81
C GLU A 181 -6.70 15.47 -2.32
N GLU A 182 -7.56 14.77 -3.04
CA GLU A 182 -7.86 15.06 -4.46
C GLU A 182 -8.50 16.43 -4.67
N LEU A 183 -9.26 16.95 -3.70
CA LEU A 183 -9.80 18.31 -3.75
C LEU A 183 -8.72 19.35 -3.53
N LEU A 184 -7.81 19.13 -2.56
CA LEU A 184 -6.66 20.01 -2.33
C LEU A 184 -5.69 20.04 -3.52
N ASP A 185 -5.47 18.89 -4.17
CA ASP A 185 -4.63 18.80 -5.37
C ASP A 185 -5.22 19.56 -6.59
N LYS A 186 -6.48 20.02 -6.50
CA LYS A 186 -7.18 20.80 -7.53
C LYS A 186 -7.36 22.28 -7.15
N GLU A 187 -6.50 22.81 -6.28
CA GLU A 187 -6.54 24.20 -5.82
C GLU A 187 -6.67 25.20 -6.97
N ASP A 188 -5.89 25.08 -8.05
CA ASP A 188 -5.99 25.97 -9.23
C ASP A 188 -7.39 25.99 -9.88
N ALA A 189 -8.07 24.84 -9.90
CA ALA A 189 -9.43 24.74 -10.43
C ALA A 189 -10.46 25.34 -9.46
N ILE A 190 -10.22 25.24 -8.15
CA ILE A 190 -11.04 25.87 -7.11
C ILE A 190 -10.90 27.39 -7.20
N THR A 191 -9.67 27.90 -7.31
CA THR A 191 -9.36 29.33 -7.52
C THR A 191 -10.05 29.86 -8.78
N ALA A 192 -10.03 29.10 -9.88
CA ALA A 192 -10.67 29.47 -11.13
C ALA A 192 -12.22 29.52 -11.05
N ILE A 193 -12.84 28.72 -10.18
CA ILE A 193 -14.29 28.69 -9.96
C ILE A 193 -14.72 29.79 -9.01
N LEU A 194 -14.05 29.92 -7.86
CA LEU A 194 -14.44 30.86 -6.81
C LEU A 194 -14.11 32.31 -7.18
N LYS A 195 -13.07 32.54 -8.00
CA LYS A 195 -12.64 33.87 -8.49
C LYS A 195 -12.44 34.93 -7.40
N ASP A 196 -12.33 34.49 -6.16
CA ASP A 196 -12.11 35.28 -4.95
C ASP A 196 -11.05 34.54 -4.14
N SER A 197 -9.93 35.22 -3.90
CA SER A 197 -8.77 34.64 -3.22
C SER A 197 -9.05 34.32 -1.75
N ASP A 198 -9.86 35.12 -1.07
CA ASP A 198 -10.19 34.94 0.34
C ASP A 198 -11.14 33.73 0.51
N MET A 199 -12.15 33.62 -0.36
CA MET A 199 -13.03 32.44 -0.38
C MET A 199 -12.29 31.15 -0.74
N THR A 200 -11.29 31.24 -1.61
CA THR A 200 -10.44 30.09 -1.98
C THR A 200 -9.59 29.64 -0.79
N GLU A 201 -8.94 30.58 -0.10
CA GLU A 201 -8.13 30.32 1.09
C GLU A 201 -8.96 29.73 2.25
N GLN A 202 -10.17 30.27 2.49
CA GLN A 202 -11.08 29.74 3.49
C GLN A 202 -11.52 28.31 3.13
N PHE A 203 -11.81 28.03 1.86
CA PHE A 203 -12.19 26.70 1.41
C PHE A 203 -11.06 25.67 1.59
N THR A 204 -9.85 25.97 1.12
CA THR A 204 -8.69 25.07 1.24
C THR A 204 -8.30 24.84 2.71
N THR A 205 -8.39 25.87 3.54
CA THR A 205 -8.19 25.79 5.00
C THR A 205 -9.22 24.86 5.65
N MET A 206 -10.51 25.01 5.29
CA MET A 206 -11.59 24.18 5.83
C MET A 206 -11.40 22.71 5.46
N ILE A 207 -11.07 22.41 4.20
CA ILE A 207 -10.80 21.04 3.72
C ILE A 207 -9.59 20.42 4.45
N SER A 208 -8.52 21.21 4.62
CA SER A 208 -7.33 20.77 5.37
C SER A 208 -7.65 20.44 6.83
N LYS A 209 -8.50 21.26 7.47
CA LYS A 209 -8.98 21.01 8.84
C LYS A 209 -9.81 19.74 8.92
N ILE A 210 -10.76 19.54 7.99
CA ILE A 210 -11.58 18.32 7.93
C ILE A 210 -10.71 17.07 7.74
N LYS A 211 -9.67 17.14 6.89
CA LYS A 211 -8.71 16.04 6.72
C LYS A 211 -8.01 15.69 8.03
N LYS A 212 -7.51 16.71 8.76
CA LYS A 212 -6.86 16.53 10.06
C LYS A 212 -7.80 15.95 11.12
N ASP A 213 -9.02 16.46 11.21
CA ASP A 213 -10.02 15.97 12.18
C ASP A 213 -10.43 14.52 11.88
N ASN A 214 -10.50 14.15 10.60
CA ASN A 214 -10.75 12.78 10.15
C ASN A 214 -9.63 11.82 10.59
N GLU A 215 -8.37 12.24 10.50
CA GLU A 215 -7.20 11.49 10.96
C GLU A 215 -7.15 11.36 12.48
N ILE A 216 -7.42 12.44 13.22
CA ILE A 216 -7.48 12.42 14.69
C ILE A 216 -8.57 11.45 15.16
N THR A 217 -9.78 11.56 14.61
CA THR A 217 -10.90 10.69 14.98
C THR A 217 -10.57 9.23 14.71
N ARG A 218 -9.95 8.95 13.56
CA ARG A 218 -9.49 7.60 13.19
C ARG A 218 -8.51 7.04 14.23
N ASN A 219 -7.54 7.83 14.67
CA ASN A 219 -6.54 7.42 15.65
C ASN A 219 -7.19 7.21 17.03
N LEU A 220 -8.08 8.10 17.47
CA LEU A 220 -8.80 7.94 18.73
C LEU A 220 -9.65 6.66 18.77
N VAL A 221 -10.29 6.31 17.66
CA VAL A 221 -11.05 5.04 17.54
C VAL A 221 -10.12 3.83 17.63
N MET A 222 -8.92 3.91 17.05
CA MET A 222 -7.89 2.88 17.16
C MET A 222 -7.38 2.73 18.60
N ASP A 223 -7.10 3.85 19.27
CA ASP A 223 -6.55 3.89 20.61
C ASP A 223 -7.55 3.38 21.64
N ASN A 224 -8.82 3.82 21.54
CA ASN A 224 -9.90 3.33 22.40
C ASN A 224 -10.12 1.81 22.23
N HIS A 225 -10.07 1.31 21.00
CA HIS A 225 -10.18 -0.13 20.76
C HIS A 225 -8.98 -0.90 21.34
N THR A 226 -7.78 -0.38 21.18
CA THR A 226 -6.55 -0.97 21.72
C THR A 226 -6.59 -1.00 23.25
N ALA A 227 -7.02 0.10 23.89
CA ALA A 227 -7.17 0.21 25.34
C ALA A 227 -8.21 -0.77 25.90
N LYS A 228 -9.42 -0.81 25.31
CA LYS A 228 -10.50 -1.71 25.74
C LYS A 228 -10.13 -3.19 25.57
N THR A 229 -9.36 -3.51 24.53
CA THR A 229 -8.86 -4.87 24.31
C THR A 229 -7.73 -5.22 25.28
N ALA A 230 -6.82 -4.29 25.55
CA ALA A 230 -5.74 -4.47 26.52
C ALA A 230 -6.28 -4.67 27.94
N GLU A 231 -7.29 -3.89 28.34
CA GLU A 231 -7.98 -4.04 29.63
C GLU A 231 -8.60 -5.44 29.78
N MET A 232 -9.33 -5.90 28.76
CA MET A 232 -10.00 -7.19 28.80
C MET A 232 -9.02 -8.38 28.88
N ILE A 233 -7.87 -8.28 28.21
CA ILE A 233 -6.79 -9.29 28.27
C ILE A 233 -6.08 -9.23 29.62
N ALA A 234 -5.78 -8.02 30.12
CA ALA A 234 -5.16 -7.81 31.42
C ALA A 234 -6.01 -8.43 32.53
N LEU A 235 -7.31 -8.16 32.56
CA LEU A 235 -8.23 -8.72 33.55
C LEU A 235 -8.36 -10.25 33.44
N LYS A 236 -8.21 -10.82 32.25
CA LYS A 236 -8.35 -12.26 32.02
C LYS A 236 -7.08 -13.06 32.35
N HIS A 237 -5.90 -12.48 32.16
CA HIS A 237 -4.64 -13.22 32.16
C HIS A 237 -3.59 -12.73 33.16
N LEU A 238 -3.75 -11.55 33.74
CA LEU A 238 -2.81 -11.01 34.73
C LEU A 238 -3.44 -11.01 36.12
N SER A 239 -2.67 -11.45 37.11
CA SER A 239 -3.03 -11.24 38.51
C SER A 239 -2.90 -9.76 38.88
N ALA A 240 -3.68 -9.31 39.87
CA ALA A 240 -3.60 -7.94 40.39
C ALA A 240 -2.17 -7.55 40.80
N SER A 241 -1.40 -8.50 41.36
CA SER A 241 0.01 -8.30 41.71
C SER A 241 0.92 -8.01 40.50
N LYS A 242 0.70 -8.69 39.37
CA LYS A 242 1.45 -8.44 38.13
C LYS A 242 1.07 -7.10 37.49
N LEU A 243 -0.22 -6.75 37.51
CA LEU A 243 -0.70 -5.46 37.02
C LEU A 243 -0.11 -4.29 37.81
N LYS A 244 -0.09 -4.40 39.15
CA LYS A 244 0.54 -3.40 40.02
C LYS A 244 2.01 -3.20 39.69
N LYS A 245 2.75 -4.29 39.48
CA LYS A 245 4.18 -4.23 39.15
C LYS A 245 4.45 -3.58 37.78
N ILE A 246 3.62 -3.87 36.77
CA ILE A 246 3.71 -3.23 35.45
C ILE A 246 3.39 -1.73 35.56
N TYR A 247 2.37 -1.36 36.34
CA TYR A 247 2.03 0.04 36.58
C TYR A 247 3.18 0.79 37.26
N GLU A 248 3.78 0.23 38.31
CA GLU A 248 4.93 0.81 39.01
C GLU A 248 6.13 0.98 38.08
N GLN A 249 6.43 0.00 37.22
CA GLN A 249 7.51 0.09 36.22
C GLN A 249 7.27 1.23 35.22
N LYS A 250 6.04 1.38 34.74
CA LYS A 250 5.67 2.46 33.82
C LYS A 250 5.76 3.83 34.50
N LEU A 251 5.36 3.92 35.76
CA LEU A 251 5.42 5.15 36.54
C LEU A 251 6.87 5.61 36.75
N ILE A 252 7.81 4.67 36.88
CA ILE A 252 9.25 4.98 36.94
C ILE A 252 9.71 5.54 35.58
N GLN A 253 9.38 4.89 34.48
CA GLN A 253 9.78 5.33 33.13
C GLN A 253 9.21 6.69 32.71
N GLU A 254 8.03 7.06 33.18
CA GLU A 254 7.40 8.35 32.84
C GLU A 254 7.88 9.51 33.74
N ASN A 255 8.54 9.21 34.87
CA ASN A 255 9.08 10.20 35.80
C ASN A 255 10.63 10.29 35.77
N GLU A 256 11.28 9.54 34.87
CA GLU A 256 12.68 9.70 34.46
C GLU A 256 12.79 10.62 33.23
#